data_AF-A0A392VC34-F1
#
_entry.id   AF-A0A392VC34-F1
#
_cell.length_a   1.000
_cell.length_b   1.000
_cell.length_c   1.000
_cell.angle_alpha   90.00
_cell.angle_beta   90.00
_cell.angle_gamma   90.00
#
_symmetry.space_group_name_H-M   'P 1'
#
loop_
_entity.id
_entity.type
_entity.pdbx_description
1 polymer ?
#
loop_
_entity_poly.entity_id
_entity_poly.type
_entity_poly.pdbx_seq_one_letter_code
_entity_poly.pdbx_strand_id
1 'polypeptide(L)' 'AAFEWTEECEQALQHLKKALFEPPVLSRPNDDEVLYLYLAVASEAVNAALICETTEGQKLVYFTSKALHGPE' A
#
# COMPACT_ATOMS: atom_id res chain seq x y z
N ALA A 1 -1.80 30.26 7.53
CA ALA A 1 -2.30 29.62 8.76
C ALA A 1 -1.30 28.55 9.17
N ALA A 2 -1.05 28.39 10.47
CA ALA A 2 -0.25 27.26 10.97
C ALA A 2 -1.12 25.99 10.89
N PHE A 3 -0.50 24.85 10.59
CA PHE A 3 -1.17 23.56 10.70
C PHE A 3 -1.49 23.29 12.17
N GLU A 4 -2.74 22.97 12.47
CA GLU A 4 -3.17 22.60 13.81
C GLU A 4 -3.16 21.09 13.94
N TRP A 5 -2.38 20.57 14.90
CA TRP A 5 -2.31 19.14 15.17
C TRP A 5 -3.54 18.73 15.99
N THR A 6 -4.46 18.01 15.37
CA THR A 6 -5.69 17.56 16.04
C THR A 6 -5.52 16.17 16.63
N GLU A 7 -6.46 15.78 17.50
CA GLU A 7 -6.52 14.42 18.05
C GLU A 7 -6.70 13.38 16.93
N GLU A 8 -7.47 13.70 15.88
CA GLU A 8 -7.62 12.83 14.71
C GLU A 8 -6.30 12.66 13.95
N CYS A 9 -5.46 13.70 13.88
CA CYS A 9 -4.12 13.61 13.29
C CYS A 9 -3.23 12.65 14.09
N GLU A 10 -3.26 12.72 15.42
CA GLU A 10 -2.49 11.79 16.27
C GLU A 10 -2.98 10.35 16.09
N GLN A 11 -4.29 10.13 16.10
CA GLN A 11 -4.88 8.79 15.93
C GLN A 11 -4.54 8.20 14.56
N ALA A 12 -4.63 8.98 13.48
CA ALA A 12 -4.24 8.56 12.14
C ALA A 12 -2.75 8.20 12.08
N LEU A 13 -1.88 8.99 12.71
CA LEU A 13 -0.45 8.70 12.77
C LEU A 13 -0.16 7.41 13.56
N GLN A 14 -0.83 7.18 14.70
CA GLN A 14 -0.64 5.97 15.49
C GLN A 14 -1.13 4.72 14.75
N HIS A 15 -2.24 4.82 14.02
CA HIS A 15 -2.72 3.73 13.17
C HIS A 15 -1.70 3.42 12.06
N LEU A 16 -1.17 4.45 11.40
CA LEU A 16 -0.12 4.29 10.39
C LEU A 16 1.14 3.64 10.98
N LYS A 17 1.60 4.09 12.15
CA LYS A 17 2.75 3.48 12.84
C LYS A 17 2.51 2.00 13.10
N LYS A 18 1.34 1.63 13.63
CA LYS A 18 0.99 0.23 13.90
C LYS A 18 1.03 -0.62 12.62
N ALA A 19 0.44 -0.13 11.52
CA ALA A 19 0.49 -0.81 10.23
C ALA A 19 1.92 -0.98 9.69
N LEU A 20 2.81 -0.02 9.95
CA LEU A 20 4.23 -0.11 9.57
C LEU A 20 5.05 -1.04 10.46
N PHE A 21 4.65 -1.25 11.72
CA PHE A 21 5.30 -2.21 12.62
C PHE A 21 4.95 -3.67 12.31
N GLU A 22 3.82 -3.91 11.64
CA GLU A 22 3.40 -5.23 11.16
C GLU A 22 3.34 -5.24 9.63
N PRO A 23 4.47 -5.06 8.93
CA PRO A 23 4.47 -5.03 7.48
C PRO A 23 4.00 -6.40 6.95
N PRO A 24 3.20 -6.43 5.88
CA PRO A 24 2.83 -7.69 5.25
C PRO A 24 4.10 -8.41 4.80
N VAL A 25 4.12 -9.74 4.98
CA VAL A 25 5.23 -10.56 4.51
C VAL A 25 5.24 -10.51 2.99
N LEU A 26 6.29 -9.89 2.43
CA LEU A 26 6.51 -9.85 1.00
C LEU A 26 7.17 -11.16 0.54
N SER A 27 6.62 -11.78 -0.50
CA SER A 27 7.18 -12.97 -1.11
C SER A 27 8.05 -12.62 -2.32
N ARG A 28 9.21 -13.27 -2.43
CA ARG A 28 9.97 -13.26 -3.68
C ARG A 28 9.26 -14.15 -4.71
N PRO A 29 8.98 -13.65 -5.92
CA PRO A 29 8.44 -14.48 -6.99
C PRO A 29 9.54 -15.39 -7.55
N ASN A 30 9.15 -16.56 -8.05
CA ASN A 30 10.03 -17.43 -8.80
C ASN A 30 10.09 -17.03 -10.27
N ASP A 31 11.09 -17.53 -10.97
CA ASP A 31 11.20 -17.34 -12.40
C ASP A 31 9.98 -17.96 -13.11
N ASP A 32 9.52 -17.31 -14.17
CA ASP A 32 8.36 -17.70 -14.99
C ASP A 32 6.99 -17.69 -14.28
N GLU A 33 6.89 -17.17 -13.06
CA GLU A 33 5.60 -16.96 -12.39
C GLU A 33 4.80 -15.82 -13.03
N VAL A 34 3.50 -16.04 -13.22
CA VAL A 34 2.56 -15.00 -13.64
C VAL A 34 2.20 -14.14 -12.45
N LEU A 35 2.50 -12.85 -12.56
CA LEU A 35 2.16 -11.85 -11.55
C LEU A 35 0.94 -11.03 -11.99
N TYR A 36 0.07 -10.76 -11.03
CA TYR A 36 -1.13 -9.96 -11.23
C TYR A 36 -0.96 -8.58 -10.58
N LEU A 37 -1.35 -7.55 -11.30
CA LEU A 37 -1.33 -6.17 -10.81
C LEU A 37 -2.74 -5.74 -10.40
N TYR A 38 -2.90 -5.44 -9.11
CA TYR A 38 -4.15 -4.96 -8.53
C TYR A 38 -4.01 -3.45 -8.32
N LEU A 39 -4.95 -2.69 -8.88
CA LEU A 39 -4.94 -1.22 -8.81
C LEU A 39 -6.16 -0.74 -8.02
N ALA A 40 -5.91 0.18 -7.09
CA ALA A 40 -6.95 0.91 -6.37
C ALA A 40 -6.70 2.41 -6.52
N VAL A 41 -7.70 3.13 -7.01
CA VAL A 41 -7.62 4.57 -7.26
C VAL A 41 -8.52 5.28 -6.25
N ALA A 42 -7.92 6.13 -5.41
CA ALA A 42 -8.60 7.09 -4.57
C ALA A 42 -8.41 8.50 -5.13
N SER A 43 -9.15 9.48 -4.61
CA SER A 43 -9.04 10.87 -5.05
C SER A 43 -7.63 11.44 -4.82
N GLU A 44 -6.95 10.98 -3.79
CA GLU A 44 -5.65 11.50 -3.32
C GLU A 44 -4.47 10.64 -3.76
N ALA A 45 -4.68 9.39 -4.16
CA ALA A 45 -3.60 8.45 -4.44
C ALA A 45 -4.00 7.28 -5.35
N VAL A 46 -3.03 6.77 -6.10
CA VAL A 46 -3.11 5.48 -6.78
C VAL A 46 -2.26 4.47 -6.03
N ASN A 47 -2.87 3.36 -5.65
CA ASN A 47 -2.21 2.24 -4.99
C ASN A 47 -2.09 1.07 -5.97
N ALA A 48 -0.96 0.38 -5.93
CA ALA A 48 -0.71 -0.81 -6.71
C ALA A 48 -0.15 -1.92 -5.84
N ALA A 49 -0.72 -3.11 -5.96
CA ALA A 49 -0.22 -4.34 -5.34
C ALA A 49 0.12 -5.34 -6.43
N LEU A 50 1.33 -5.87 -6.39
CA LEU A 50 1.80 -6.96 -7.25
C LEU A 50 1.62 -8.26 -6.49
N ILE A 51 0.82 -9.18 -7.04
CA ILE A 51 0.38 -10.41 -6.39
C ILE A 51 0.86 -11.61 -7.22
N CYS A 52 1.31 -12.66 -6.56
CA CYS A 52 1.46 -13.98 -7.15
C CYS A 52 0.33 -14.88 -6.66
N GLU A 53 -0.37 -15.56 -7.58
CA GLU A 53 -1.33 -16.60 -7.20
C GLU A 53 -0.61 -17.93 -7.04
N THR A 54 -0.81 -18.58 -5.89
CA THR A 54 -0.32 -19.92 -5.61
C THR A 54 -1.48 -20.83 -5.22
N THR A 55 -1.21 -22.13 -5.13
CA THR A 55 -2.18 -23.11 -4.60
C THR A 55 -2.59 -22.84 -3.16
N GLU A 56 -1.80 -22.06 -2.41
CA GLU A 56 -2.05 -21.67 -1.02
C GLU A 56 -2.80 -20.33 -0.91
N GLY A 57 -3.10 -19.68 -2.05
CA GLY A 57 -3.77 -18.38 -2.12
C GLY A 57 -2.89 -17.30 -2.73
N GLN A 58 -3.20 -16.04 -2.41
CA GLN A 58 -2.50 -14.88 -2.95
C GLN A 58 -1.35 -14.45 -2.05
N LYS A 59 -0.16 -14.28 -2.64
CA LYS A 59 1.04 -13.78 -1.96
C LYS A 59 1.38 -12.39 -2.48
N LEU A 60 1.56 -11.43 -1.57
CA LEU A 60 1.98 -10.08 -1.91
C LEU A 60 3.46 -10.07 -2.27
N VAL A 61 3.79 -9.72 -3.50
CA VAL A 61 5.17 -9.57 -3.97
C VAL A 61 5.67 -8.16 -3.69
N TYR A 62 4.85 -7.15 -4.00
CA TYR A 62 5.23 -5.75 -3.83
C TYR A 62 4.00 -4.87 -3.64
N PHE A 63 4.18 -3.76 -2.91
CA PHE A 63 3.16 -2.74 -2.74
C PHE A 63 3.77 -1.35 -2.98
N THR A 64 3.06 -0.50 -3.70
CA THR A 64 3.41 0.91 -3.85
C THR A 64 2.18 1.80 -3.82
N SER A 65 2.36 3.02 -3.35
CA SER A 65 1.35 4.07 -3.33
C SER A 65 1.97 5.37 -3.84
N LYS A 66 1.28 6.02 -4.77
CA LYS A 66 1.67 7.33 -5.31
C LYS A 66 0.55 8.32 -5.06
N ALA A 67 0.85 9.34 -4.27
CA ALA A 67 -0.03 10.48 -4.10
C ALA A 67 -0.21 11.19 -5.46
N LEU A 68 -1.46 11.48 -5.80
CA LEU A 68 -1.81 12.26 -6.96
C LEU A 68 -1.59 13.73 -6.62
N HIS A 69 -0.73 14.37 -7.39
CA HIS A 69 -0.63 15.81 -7.39
C HIS A 69 -1.64 16.32 -8.42
N GLY A 70 -2.14 17.55 -8.24
CA GLY A 70 -3.08 18.15 -9.19
C GLY A 70 -2.56 18.10 -10.63
N PRO A 71 -3.43 18.34 -11.62
CA PRO A 71 -3.04 18.27 -13.03
C PRO A 71 -1.78 19.12 -13.29
N GLU A 72 -0.84 18.53 -14.04
CA GLU A 72 0.33 19.24 -14.58
C GLU A 72 -0.07 20.31 -15.60
#